data_AF-A0A9P6UQK9-F1
#
_entry.id   AF-A0A9P6UQK9-F1
#
_cell.length_a   1.000
_cell.length_b   1.000
_cell.length_c   1.000
_cell.angle_alpha   90.00
_cell.angle_beta   90.00
_cell.angle_gamma   90.00
#
_symmetry.space_group_name_H-M   'P 1'
#
loop_
_entity.id
_entity.type
_entity.pdbx_description
1 polymer ?
#
loop_
_entity_poly.entity_id
_entity_poly.type
_entity_poly.pdbx_seq_one_letter_code
_entity_poly.pdbx_strand_id
1 'polypeptide(L)'
;MSAASTVSVDTAAAPIIVHSNADTIKAIETKIMSVEEYAAKIENEENFTPLYPDLDHTEKENMLAARVYNPMDPLLIYERQRGRDIVRAYNQTTQNTPGDLLQREALLHLLTRGKMGKNCWIEPPFNCDYGCNITMGNSVYMNFNCVILDCGYVDIGDNVFFAPNVQLFGAAHPTNPFIRSKGIEFGMPIKIGNYVWIGGGAIICPGVTIGDGVTIGAGSVVTKNVPPYTVVGGNPAKILKVLGQEECEREDREFDELTAAGKNVYEGWTPAPKGTLALPSAK
;
A
#
# COMPACT_ATOMS: atom_id res chain seq x y z
N MET A 1 -56.62 -3.85 8.77
CA MET A 1 -55.83 -3.33 7.63
C MET A 1 -55.18 -2.05 8.09
N SER A 2 -53.86 -2.08 8.30
CA SER A 2 -53.07 -0.90 8.68
C SER A 2 -51.71 -1.05 8.00
N ALA A 3 -51.29 0.03 7.33
CA ALA A 3 -50.33 0.06 6.25
C ALA A 3 -48.90 -0.29 6.66
N ALA A 4 -48.23 -1.06 5.81
CA ALA A 4 -46.79 -1.23 5.84
C ALA A 4 -46.13 0.05 5.30
N SER A 5 -45.40 0.76 6.15
CA SER A 5 -44.48 1.81 5.73
C SER A 5 -43.19 1.15 5.24
N THR A 6 -42.97 1.17 3.94
CA THR A 6 -41.72 0.80 3.28
C THR A 6 -40.60 1.75 3.70
N VAL A 7 -39.56 1.22 4.34
CA VAL A 7 -38.29 1.93 4.56
C VAL A 7 -37.50 1.84 3.26
N SER A 8 -37.32 2.97 2.59
CA SER A 8 -36.40 3.12 1.46
C SER A 8 -34.97 3.04 1.99
N VAL A 9 -34.19 2.09 1.50
CA VAL A 9 -32.76 1.96 1.81
C VAL A 9 -32.00 2.93 0.91
N ASP A 10 -31.53 4.02 1.50
CA ASP A 10 -30.58 4.93 0.85
C ASP A 10 -29.21 4.25 0.87
N THR A 11 -28.59 4.09 -0.31
CA THR A 11 -27.39 3.24 -0.54
C THR A 11 -26.10 4.04 -0.68
N ALA A 12 -26.01 5.21 -0.05
CA ALA A 12 -24.78 6.01 0.01
C ALA A 12 -24.15 5.96 1.42
N ALA A 13 -23.67 4.79 1.84
CA ALA A 13 -22.88 4.67 3.07
C ALA A 13 -21.40 4.98 2.75
N ALA A 14 -21.01 6.26 2.80
CA ALA A 14 -19.61 6.61 3.00
C ALA A 14 -19.18 6.12 4.39
N PRO A 15 -18.00 5.48 4.54
CA PRO A 15 -17.56 4.98 5.83
C PRO A 15 -17.47 6.13 6.85
N ILE A 16 -17.99 5.90 8.05
CA ILE A 16 -17.82 6.82 9.19
C ILE A 16 -16.35 6.76 9.60
N ILE A 17 -15.58 7.75 9.21
CA ILE A 17 -14.16 7.88 9.57
C ILE A 17 -14.10 8.62 10.90
N VAL A 18 -13.70 7.90 11.95
CA VAL A 18 -13.45 8.46 13.29
C VAL A 18 -11.95 8.67 13.42
N HIS A 19 -11.53 9.82 13.94
CA HIS A 19 -10.12 10.12 14.24
C HIS A 19 -9.76 9.76 15.69
N SER A 20 -8.66 9.03 15.87
CA SER A 20 -8.13 8.58 17.15
C SER A 20 -7.41 9.68 17.91
N ASN A 21 -7.53 9.65 19.24
CA ASN A 21 -6.87 10.60 20.13
C ASN A 21 -5.53 10.04 20.66
N ALA A 22 -4.65 10.94 21.11
CA ALA A 22 -3.30 10.60 21.56
C ALA A 22 -3.26 9.56 22.71
N ASP A 23 -4.27 9.55 23.59
CA ASP A 23 -4.36 8.61 24.71
C ASP A 23 -4.59 7.17 24.25
N THR A 24 -5.40 6.98 23.20
CA THR A 24 -5.67 5.65 22.62
C THR A 24 -4.42 5.09 21.96
N ILE A 25 -3.68 5.93 21.23
CA ILE A 25 -2.39 5.56 20.60
C ILE A 25 -1.40 5.11 21.69
N LYS A 26 -1.24 5.91 22.75
CA LYS A 26 -0.32 5.61 23.86
C LYS A 26 -0.68 4.33 24.63
N ALA A 27 -1.97 4.03 24.78
CA ALA A 27 -2.43 2.80 25.42
C ALA A 27 -2.20 1.53 24.57
N ILE A 28 -2.14 1.67 23.25
CA ILE A 28 -1.76 0.58 22.34
C ILE A 28 -0.23 0.41 22.33
N GLU A 29 0.52 1.51 22.38
CA GLU A 29 1.98 1.49 22.47
C GLU A 29 2.48 0.72 23.71
N THR A 30 1.88 0.90 24.88
CA THR A 30 2.31 0.18 26.11
C THR A 30 2.04 -1.32 26.09
N LYS A 31 1.21 -1.82 25.16
CA LYS A 31 0.96 -3.26 24.98
C LYS A 31 1.95 -3.90 24.00
N ILE A 32 2.69 -3.09 23.24
CA ILE A 32 3.73 -3.55 22.32
C ILE A 32 5.06 -3.32 23.04
N MET A 33 5.85 -4.37 23.16
CA MET A 33 7.15 -4.35 23.87
C MET A 33 8.00 -3.15 23.42
N SER A 34 8.53 -2.39 24.37
CA SER A 34 9.29 -1.17 24.06
C SER A 34 10.62 -1.48 23.37
N VAL A 35 11.21 -0.46 22.73
CA VAL A 35 12.54 -0.57 22.08
C VAL A 35 13.59 -0.98 23.10
N GLU A 36 13.52 -0.39 24.29
CA GLU A 36 14.44 -0.60 25.40
C GLU A 36 14.29 -2.01 26.01
N GLU A 37 13.05 -2.48 26.17
CA GLU A 37 12.76 -3.84 26.67
C GLU A 37 13.27 -4.93 25.72
N TYR A 38 13.26 -4.66 24.42
CA TYR A 38 13.75 -5.61 23.41
C TYR A 38 15.27 -5.51 23.22
N ALA A 39 15.84 -4.31 23.23
CA ALA A 39 17.29 -4.12 23.20
C ALA A 39 17.98 -4.83 24.37
N ALA A 40 17.39 -4.76 25.57
CA ALA A 40 17.86 -5.52 26.74
C ALA A 40 17.76 -7.05 26.57
N LYS A 41 16.90 -7.55 25.69
CA LYS A 41 16.85 -8.99 25.33
C LYS A 41 17.93 -9.37 24.32
N ILE A 42 18.23 -8.49 23.36
CA ILE A 42 19.29 -8.70 22.35
C ILE A 42 20.68 -8.65 23.00
N GLU A 43 20.92 -7.73 23.94
CA GLU A 43 22.22 -7.61 24.62
C GLU A 43 22.62 -8.86 25.41
N ASN A 44 21.67 -9.73 25.77
CA ASN A 44 21.95 -11.02 26.43
C ASN A 44 22.29 -12.17 25.44
N GLU A 45 22.19 -11.95 24.13
CA GLU A 45 22.63 -12.89 23.08
C GLU A 45 23.91 -12.35 22.42
N GLU A 46 24.99 -12.34 23.20
CA GLU A 46 26.31 -11.85 22.77
C GLU A 46 26.86 -12.68 21.58
N ASN A 47 26.80 -12.13 20.37
CA ASN A 47 27.84 -12.17 19.32
C ASN A 47 27.25 -11.68 17.98
N PHE A 48 27.20 -10.35 17.77
CA PHE A 48 26.93 -9.80 16.44
C PHE A 48 28.15 -9.02 15.94
N THR A 49 28.79 -9.52 14.88
CA THR A 49 29.85 -8.83 14.16
C THR A 49 29.28 -8.32 12.84
N PRO A 50 29.33 -7.01 12.53
CA PRO A 50 28.96 -6.49 11.23
C PRO A 50 29.75 -7.20 10.13
N LEU A 51 29.08 -7.69 9.09
CA LEU A 51 29.74 -8.39 7.98
C LEU A 51 30.64 -7.46 7.14
N TYR A 52 30.49 -6.14 7.29
CA TYR A 52 31.27 -5.12 6.58
C TYR A 52 31.61 -3.94 7.51
N PRO A 53 32.63 -4.06 8.38
CA PRO A 53 32.99 -3.04 9.36
C PRO A 53 33.59 -1.74 8.76
N ASP A 54 33.90 -1.73 7.46
CA ASP A 54 34.55 -0.62 6.76
C ASP A 54 33.57 0.36 6.09
N LEU A 55 32.27 0.24 6.33
CA LEU A 55 31.25 1.17 5.83
C LEU A 55 30.88 2.15 6.98
N ASP A 56 31.04 3.46 6.74
CA ASP A 56 30.69 4.54 7.69
C ASP A 56 29.17 4.65 8.01
N HIS A 57 28.40 3.61 7.71
CA HIS A 57 26.94 3.58 7.78
C HIS A 57 26.44 2.29 8.42
N THR A 58 25.42 2.42 9.26
CA THR A 58 24.65 1.29 9.81
C THR A 58 23.94 0.51 8.69
N GLU A 59 23.61 -0.76 8.93
CA GLU A 59 22.87 -1.59 7.97
C GLU A 59 21.51 -0.97 7.60
N LYS A 60 20.89 -0.26 8.55
CA LYS A 60 19.66 0.50 8.30
C LYS A 60 19.87 1.69 7.35
N GLU A 61 20.94 2.46 7.54
CA GLU A 61 21.26 3.55 6.61
C GLU A 61 21.59 3.01 5.21
N ASN A 62 22.29 1.88 5.13
CA ASN A 62 22.54 1.20 3.86
C ASN A 62 21.23 0.75 3.20
N MET A 63 20.35 0.08 3.96
CA MET A 63 19.03 -0.36 3.49
C MET A 63 18.21 0.79 2.89
N LEU A 64 18.07 1.89 3.63
CA LEU A 64 17.25 3.03 3.23
C LEU A 64 17.88 3.86 2.11
N ALA A 65 19.20 3.81 1.94
CA ALA A 65 19.93 4.42 0.84
C ALA A 65 19.99 3.54 -0.44
N ALA A 66 19.22 2.44 -0.49
CA ALA A 66 19.24 1.45 -1.57
C ALA A 66 20.64 0.84 -1.82
N ARG A 67 21.46 0.76 -0.77
CA ARG A 67 22.75 0.07 -0.78
C ARG A 67 22.56 -1.37 -0.32
N VAL A 68 23.58 -2.20 -0.56
CA VAL A 68 23.64 -3.55 -0.02
C VAL A 68 23.61 -3.47 1.50
N TYR A 69 22.76 -4.26 2.13
CA TYR A 69 22.71 -4.38 3.59
C TYR A 69 22.53 -5.84 4.03
N ASN A 70 22.86 -6.10 5.29
CA ASN A 70 22.59 -7.35 5.98
C ASN A 70 21.21 -7.29 6.67
N PRO A 71 20.19 -8.02 6.19
CA PRO A 71 18.88 -8.04 6.82
C PRO A 71 18.89 -8.68 8.21
N MET A 72 19.94 -9.45 8.57
CA MET A 72 20.09 -10.06 9.89
C MET A 72 20.66 -9.11 10.95
N ASP A 73 20.87 -7.84 10.62
CA ASP A 73 21.20 -6.80 11.60
C ASP A 73 20.17 -6.78 12.76
N PRO A 74 20.60 -6.73 14.04
CA PRO A 74 19.70 -6.80 15.18
C PRO A 74 18.66 -5.68 15.22
N LEU A 75 19.03 -4.46 14.81
CA LEU A 75 18.09 -3.35 14.75
C LEU A 75 17.03 -3.61 13.66
N LEU A 76 17.44 -4.12 12.50
CA LEU A 76 16.51 -4.47 11.42
C LEU A 76 15.59 -5.63 11.80
N ILE A 77 16.09 -6.67 12.49
CA ILE A 77 15.27 -7.76 13.03
C ILE A 77 14.23 -7.19 14.01
N TYR A 78 14.67 -6.34 14.93
CA TYR A 78 13.79 -5.71 15.90
C TYR A 78 12.66 -4.91 15.24
N GLU A 79 13.01 -4.02 14.29
CA GLU A 79 12.01 -3.18 13.65
C GLU A 79 11.02 -4.00 12.80
N ARG A 80 11.47 -5.08 12.14
CA ARG A 80 10.56 -6.02 11.46
C ARG A 80 9.64 -6.74 12.45
N GLN A 81 10.17 -7.20 13.57
CA GLN A 81 9.37 -7.90 14.57
C GLN A 81 8.28 -6.98 15.15
N ARG A 82 8.63 -5.73 15.48
CA ARG A 82 7.67 -4.71 15.89
C ARG A 82 6.57 -4.50 14.83
N GLY A 83 6.95 -4.33 13.56
CA GLY A 83 6.00 -4.18 12.46
C GLY A 83 5.03 -5.36 12.36
N ARG A 84 5.55 -6.59 12.43
CA ARG A 84 4.77 -7.84 12.39
C ARG A 84 3.80 -7.96 13.56
N ASP A 85 4.19 -7.56 14.76
CA ASP A 85 3.31 -7.63 15.94
C ASP A 85 2.14 -6.64 15.82
N ILE A 86 2.38 -5.43 15.32
CA ILE A 86 1.33 -4.44 15.03
C ILE A 86 0.39 -4.96 13.93
N VAL A 87 0.95 -5.47 12.83
CA VAL A 87 0.17 -6.03 11.72
C VAL A 87 -0.68 -7.22 12.18
N ARG A 88 -0.14 -8.10 13.03
CA ARG A 88 -0.90 -9.22 13.61
C ARG A 88 -2.09 -8.73 14.43
N ALA A 89 -1.88 -7.72 15.27
CA ALA A 89 -2.97 -7.10 16.02
C ALA A 89 -4.00 -6.44 15.08
N TYR A 90 -3.55 -5.74 14.04
CA TYR A 90 -4.42 -5.11 13.05
C TYR A 90 -5.30 -6.12 12.31
N ASN A 91 -4.71 -7.23 11.87
CA ASN A 91 -5.41 -8.27 11.11
C ASN A 91 -6.44 -9.05 11.95
N GLN A 92 -6.46 -8.87 13.28
CA GLN A 92 -7.44 -9.45 14.19
C GLN A 92 -8.57 -8.48 14.56
N THR A 93 -8.54 -7.24 14.07
CA THR A 93 -9.57 -6.24 14.36
C THR A 93 -10.88 -6.52 13.62
N THR A 94 -11.99 -6.06 14.19
CA THR A 94 -13.32 -6.08 13.58
C THR A 94 -13.74 -4.69 13.09
N GLN A 95 -14.99 -4.54 12.63
CA GLN A 95 -15.58 -3.26 12.19
C GLN A 95 -16.97 -3.05 12.79
N ASN A 96 -17.28 -3.78 13.87
CA ASN A 96 -18.63 -3.90 14.38
C ASN A 96 -19.00 -2.74 15.30
N THR A 97 -17.99 -2.07 15.87
CA THR A 97 -18.17 -0.96 16.81
C THR A 97 -17.30 0.25 16.46
N PRO A 98 -17.69 1.48 16.88
CA PRO A 98 -16.81 2.65 16.77
C PRO A 98 -15.45 2.48 17.46
N GLY A 99 -15.38 1.68 18.53
CA GLY A 99 -14.12 1.36 19.21
C GLY A 99 -13.18 0.53 18.34
N ASP A 100 -13.71 -0.38 17.53
CA ASP A 100 -12.91 -1.19 16.60
C ASP A 100 -12.27 -0.31 15.52
N LEU A 101 -13.02 0.67 15.02
CA LEU A 101 -12.56 1.63 14.01
C LEU A 101 -11.42 2.50 14.55
N LEU A 102 -11.57 3.01 15.79
CA LEU A 102 -10.54 3.77 16.50
C LEU A 102 -9.27 2.94 16.73
N GLN A 103 -9.43 1.66 17.11
CA GLN A 103 -8.30 0.76 17.31
C GLN A 103 -7.53 0.55 15.99
N ARG A 104 -8.22 0.34 14.88
CA ARG A 104 -7.61 0.19 13.55
C ARG A 104 -6.78 1.40 13.16
N GLU A 105 -7.35 2.58 13.26
CA GLU A 105 -6.64 3.82 12.91
C GLU A 105 -5.40 4.02 13.79
N ALA A 106 -5.52 3.78 15.10
CA ALA A 106 -4.39 3.90 16.02
C ALA A 106 -3.26 2.89 15.72
N LEU A 107 -3.60 1.65 15.35
CA LEU A 107 -2.62 0.64 14.94
C LEU A 107 -1.91 1.03 13.63
N LEU A 108 -2.61 1.63 12.66
CA LEU A 108 -2.00 2.12 11.42
C LEU A 108 -1.10 3.34 11.67
N HIS A 109 -1.50 4.27 12.53
CA HIS A 109 -0.63 5.37 12.97
C HIS A 109 0.63 4.84 13.65
N LEU A 110 0.49 3.85 14.53
CA LEU A 110 1.63 3.25 15.19
C LEU A 110 2.54 2.53 14.18
N LEU A 111 1.96 1.75 13.27
CA LEU A 111 2.69 1.03 12.23
C LEU A 111 3.57 1.98 11.41
N THR A 112 2.98 3.08 10.94
CA THR A 112 3.62 4.09 10.07
C THR A 112 4.39 5.17 10.81
N ARG A 113 4.45 5.12 12.15
CA ARG A 113 5.01 6.18 13.02
C ARG A 113 4.40 7.56 12.73
N GLY A 114 3.10 7.60 12.51
CA GLY A 114 2.33 8.81 12.24
C GLY A 114 2.45 9.35 10.81
N LYS A 115 3.16 8.67 9.91
CA LYS A 115 3.31 9.07 8.50
C LYS A 115 2.12 8.65 7.64
N MET A 116 0.92 8.98 8.10
CA MET A 116 -0.35 8.66 7.45
C MET A 116 -1.25 9.89 7.48
N GLY A 117 -1.75 10.29 6.32
CA GLY A 117 -2.74 11.36 6.20
C GLY A 117 -4.14 10.94 6.64
N LYS A 118 -5.11 11.82 6.40
CA LYS A 118 -6.50 11.61 6.80
C LYS A 118 -7.20 10.63 5.87
N ASN A 119 -8.28 10.01 6.34
CA ASN A 119 -9.18 9.16 5.53
C ASN A 119 -8.49 7.95 4.88
N CYS A 120 -7.46 7.40 5.52
CA CYS A 120 -6.82 6.18 5.07
C CYS A 120 -7.58 4.95 5.59
N TRP A 121 -7.76 3.95 4.72
CA TRP A 121 -8.47 2.73 5.04
C TRP A 121 -7.79 1.52 4.41
N ILE A 122 -7.48 0.50 5.21
CA ILE A 122 -6.80 -0.71 4.75
C ILE A 122 -7.62 -1.91 5.20
N GLU A 123 -8.06 -2.75 4.28
CA GLU A 123 -8.80 -3.95 4.64
C GLU A 123 -7.87 -5.09 5.13
N PRO A 124 -8.11 -5.66 6.32
CA PRO A 124 -7.38 -6.83 6.78
C PRO A 124 -7.80 -8.10 6.00
N PRO A 125 -6.88 -9.03 5.72
CA PRO A 125 -5.49 -8.99 6.17
C PRO A 125 -4.61 -8.10 5.28
N PHE A 126 -3.70 -7.38 5.92
CA PHE A 126 -2.63 -6.60 5.31
C PHE A 126 -1.28 -7.12 5.81
N ASN A 127 -0.22 -7.04 5.01
CA ASN A 127 1.12 -7.42 5.46
C ASN A 127 2.18 -6.42 4.99
N CYS A 128 3.19 -6.17 5.83
CA CYS A 128 4.39 -5.45 5.49
C CYS A 128 5.61 -5.97 6.27
N ASP A 129 6.82 -5.55 5.89
CA ASP A 129 8.05 -5.95 6.57
C ASP A 129 8.27 -5.15 7.85
N TYR A 130 8.26 -3.82 7.76
CA TYR A 130 8.57 -2.89 8.84
C TYR A 130 7.37 -1.99 9.20
N GLY A 131 6.63 -1.55 8.18
CA GLY A 131 5.54 -0.57 8.27
C GLY A 131 6.01 0.88 8.47
N CYS A 132 7.10 1.08 9.20
CA CYS A 132 7.63 2.41 9.50
C CYS A 132 8.33 3.08 8.30
N ASN A 133 8.56 2.38 7.19
CA ASN A 133 9.09 2.96 5.95
C ASN A 133 7.99 3.33 4.95
N ILE A 134 6.73 3.08 5.29
CA ILE A 134 5.56 3.47 4.50
C ILE A 134 5.17 4.91 4.88
N THR A 135 4.87 5.72 3.87
CA THR A 135 4.26 7.04 3.99
C THR A 135 2.99 7.05 3.16
N MET A 136 1.87 7.49 3.73
CA MET A 136 0.59 7.62 3.03
C MET A 136 0.07 9.05 3.11
N GLY A 137 -0.38 9.57 1.97
CA GLY A 137 -1.13 10.82 1.88
C GLY A 137 -2.54 10.68 2.47
N ASN A 138 -3.45 11.49 1.97
CA ASN A 138 -4.87 11.49 2.36
C ASN A 138 -5.67 10.59 1.43
N SER A 139 -6.77 10.03 1.93
CA SER A 139 -7.74 9.26 1.14
C SER A 139 -7.10 8.07 0.42
N VAL A 140 -6.26 7.31 1.13
CA VAL A 140 -5.68 6.06 0.61
C VAL A 140 -6.58 4.89 0.99
N TYR A 141 -7.05 4.12 0.00
CA TYR A 141 -7.82 2.91 0.22
C TYR A 141 -7.05 1.69 -0.26
N MET A 142 -6.83 0.70 0.61
CA MET A 142 -6.29 -0.60 0.26
C MET A 142 -7.30 -1.70 0.54
N ASN A 143 -7.60 -2.49 -0.49
CA ASN A 143 -8.48 -3.64 -0.36
C ASN A 143 -7.72 -4.88 0.16
N PHE A 144 -8.44 -5.99 0.34
CA PHE A 144 -7.96 -7.20 1.01
C PHE A 144 -6.63 -7.73 0.45
N ASN A 145 -5.81 -8.31 1.34
CA ASN A 145 -4.61 -9.07 1.02
C ASN A 145 -3.51 -8.26 0.32
N CYS A 146 -3.49 -6.94 0.49
CA CYS A 146 -2.36 -6.14 0.00
C CYS A 146 -1.08 -6.44 0.80
N VAL A 147 0.07 -6.44 0.11
CA VAL A 147 1.39 -6.67 0.68
C VAL A 147 2.35 -5.55 0.30
N ILE A 148 3.08 -5.01 1.27
CA ILE A 148 4.10 -3.98 1.05
C ILE A 148 5.41 -4.40 1.70
N LEU A 149 6.39 -4.82 0.90
CA LEU A 149 7.73 -5.11 1.38
C LEU A 149 8.53 -3.80 1.44
N ASP A 150 8.47 -3.10 2.58
CA ASP A 150 9.00 -1.76 2.77
C ASP A 150 10.46 -1.73 3.29
N CYS A 151 11.33 -2.59 2.74
CA CYS A 151 12.78 -2.49 2.98
C CYS A 151 13.33 -1.14 2.48
N GLY A 152 12.87 -0.68 1.31
CA GLY A 152 13.04 0.70 0.85
C GLY A 152 11.85 1.57 1.24
N TYR A 153 12.00 2.89 1.15
CA TYR A 153 10.87 3.81 1.35
C TYR A 153 9.73 3.54 0.36
N VAL A 154 8.50 3.50 0.88
CA VAL A 154 7.28 3.39 0.06
C VAL A 154 6.45 4.64 0.28
N ASP A 155 6.49 5.56 -0.67
CA ASP A 155 5.76 6.82 -0.62
C ASP A 155 4.49 6.71 -1.46
N ILE A 156 3.33 6.89 -0.83
CA ILE A 156 2.01 6.83 -1.46
C ILE A 156 1.35 8.21 -1.35
N GLY A 157 0.97 8.79 -2.48
CA GLY A 157 0.32 10.09 -2.57
C GLY A 157 -1.12 10.13 -2.06
N ASP A 158 -1.84 11.17 -2.45
CA ASP A 158 -3.24 11.40 -2.10
C ASP A 158 -4.20 10.68 -3.07
N ASN A 159 -5.37 10.27 -2.58
CA ASN A 159 -6.45 9.68 -3.38
C ASN A 159 -6.01 8.43 -4.17
N VAL A 160 -5.35 7.49 -3.49
CA VAL A 160 -4.83 6.27 -4.11
C VAL A 160 -5.69 5.07 -3.74
N PHE A 161 -6.06 4.29 -4.75
CA PHE A 161 -6.89 3.09 -4.59
C PHE A 161 -6.11 1.84 -4.99
N PHE A 162 -5.99 0.90 -4.05
CA PHE A 162 -5.45 -0.43 -4.29
C PHE A 162 -6.60 -1.45 -4.24
N ALA A 163 -6.80 -2.16 -5.33
CA ALA A 163 -7.71 -3.31 -5.36
C ALA A 163 -7.11 -4.52 -4.63
N PRO A 164 -7.84 -5.65 -4.48
CA PRO A 164 -7.35 -6.78 -3.69
C PRO A 164 -6.07 -7.41 -4.24
N ASN A 165 -5.25 -7.95 -3.35
CA ASN A 165 -4.01 -8.68 -3.66
C ASN A 165 -2.95 -7.86 -4.42
N VAL A 166 -2.97 -6.53 -4.29
CA VAL A 166 -1.90 -5.69 -4.84
C VAL A 166 -0.63 -5.83 -4.01
N GLN A 167 0.52 -5.90 -4.68
CA GLN A 167 1.81 -6.16 -4.05
C GLN A 167 2.84 -5.09 -4.45
N LEU A 168 3.42 -4.42 -3.46
CA LEU A 168 4.49 -3.44 -3.61
C LEU A 168 5.78 -4.07 -3.07
N PHE A 169 6.77 -4.32 -3.93
CA PHE A 169 8.00 -5.01 -3.54
C PHE A 169 9.19 -4.06 -3.51
N GLY A 170 9.49 -3.47 -2.37
CA GLY A 170 10.71 -2.67 -2.19
C GLY A 170 11.97 -3.52 -1.96
N ALA A 171 11.83 -4.78 -1.55
CA ALA A 171 12.95 -5.70 -1.38
C ALA A 171 13.44 -6.29 -2.72
N ALA A 172 14.76 -6.35 -2.91
CA ALA A 172 15.38 -7.06 -4.03
C ALA A 172 16.63 -7.85 -3.59
N HIS A 173 17.01 -8.84 -4.38
CA HIS A 173 18.22 -9.64 -4.16
C HIS A 173 19.11 -9.67 -5.42
N PRO A 174 20.43 -9.93 -5.24
CA PRO A 174 21.31 -10.20 -6.37
C PRO A 174 20.81 -11.38 -7.19
N THR A 175 20.89 -11.26 -8.52
CA THR A 175 20.54 -12.36 -9.44
C THR A 175 21.57 -13.50 -9.39
N ASN A 176 22.84 -13.17 -9.13
CA ASN A 176 23.91 -14.15 -8.93
C ASN A 176 23.68 -14.97 -7.64
N PRO A 177 23.49 -16.30 -7.73
CA PRO A 177 23.19 -17.14 -6.57
C PRO A 177 24.30 -17.19 -5.52
N PHE A 178 25.57 -17.08 -5.90
CA PHE A 178 26.71 -17.10 -4.96
C PHE A 178 26.85 -15.79 -4.18
N ILE A 179 26.37 -14.69 -4.75
CA ILE A 179 26.28 -13.41 -4.05
C ILE A 179 25.03 -13.44 -3.16
N ARG A 180 23.89 -13.90 -3.69
CA ARG A 180 22.62 -14.00 -2.94
C ARG A 180 22.73 -14.94 -1.73
N SER A 181 23.51 -16.02 -1.82
CA SER A 181 23.74 -16.95 -0.70
C SER A 181 24.49 -16.34 0.47
N LYS A 182 25.04 -15.13 0.32
CA LYS A 182 25.61 -14.35 1.43
C LYS A 182 24.52 -13.67 2.28
N GLY A 183 23.25 -13.83 1.93
CA GLY A 183 22.12 -13.32 2.70
C GLY A 183 21.89 -11.81 2.57
N ILE A 184 22.40 -11.17 1.52
CA ILE A 184 22.29 -9.71 1.33
C ILE A 184 21.03 -9.30 0.54
N GLU A 185 20.58 -8.06 0.79
CA GLU A 185 19.38 -7.46 0.21
C GLU A 185 19.63 -6.02 -0.30
N PHE A 186 18.66 -5.50 -1.07
CA PHE A 186 18.55 -4.09 -1.46
C PHE A 186 17.18 -3.55 -1.09
N GLY A 187 17.14 -2.39 -0.42
CA GLY A 187 15.91 -1.64 -0.14
C GLY A 187 15.65 -0.61 -1.24
N MET A 188 14.89 -0.98 -2.27
CA MET A 188 14.60 -0.10 -3.40
C MET A 188 13.32 0.70 -3.13
N PRO A 189 13.36 2.05 -3.24
CA PRO A 189 12.20 2.86 -2.97
C PRO A 189 11.11 2.68 -4.03
N ILE A 190 9.85 2.72 -3.62
CA ILE A 190 8.69 2.78 -4.51
C ILE A 190 7.96 4.09 -4.27
N LYS A 191 7.56 4.76 -5.36
CA LYS A 191 6.79 6.00 -5.29
C LYS A 191 5.50 5.85 -6.07
N ILE A 192 4.37 6.12 -5.42
CA ILE A 192 3.05 6.15 -6.03
C ILE A 192 2.53 7.58 -5.96
N GLY A 193 2.26 8.17 -7.12
CA GLY A 193 1.71 9.50 -7.26
C GLY A 193 0.27 9.62 -6.74
N ASN A 194 -0.32 10.80 -6.94
CA ASN A 194 -1.68 11.11 -6.55
C ASN A 194 -2.70 10.54 -7.54
N TYR A 195 -3.94 10.30 -7.11
CA TYR A 195 -5.05 9.88 -7.98
C TYR A 195 -4.77 8.58 -8.74
N VAL A 196 -3.96 7.69 -8.16
CA VAL A 196 -3.58 6.41 -8.78
C VAL A 196 -4.59 5.34 -8.44
N TRP A 197 -4.96 4.52 -9.43
CA TRP A 197 -5.71 3.29 -9.21
C TRP A 197 -4.90 2.06 -9.63
N ILE A 198 -4.71 1.13 -8.70
CA ILE A 198 -3.99 -0.12 -8.92
C ILE A 198 -4.95 -1.30 -8.88
N GLY A 199 -5.16 -1.92 -10.04
CA GLY A 199 -6.05 -3.05 -10.24
C GLY A 199 -5.61 -4.32 -9.52
N GLY A 200 -6.56 -5.22 -9.26
CA GLY A 200 -6.35 -6.35 -8.35
C GLY A 200 -5.27 -7.32 -8.83
N GLY A 201 -4.48 -7.84 -7.90
CA GLY A 201 -3.38 -8.76 -8.21
C GLY A 201 -2.19 -8.13 -8.94
N ALA A 202 -2.14 -6.81 -9.11
CA ALA A 202 -0.99 -6.15 -9.71
C ALA A 202 0.24 -6.18 -8.79
N ILE A 203 1.42 -6.24 -9.40
CA ILE A 203 2.71 -6.27 -8.73
C ILE A 203 3.52 -5.06 -9.20
N ILE A 204 3.99 -4.26 -8.24
CA ILE A 204 4.90 -3.14 -8.47
C ILE A 204 6.29 -3.56 -8.03
N CYS A 205 7.22 -3.62 -8.99
CA CYS A 205 8.57 -4.09 -8.76
C CYS A 205 9.45 -3.07 -8.03
N PRO A 206 10.59 -3.53 -7.47
CA PRO A 206 11.54 -2.66 -6.76
C PRO A 206 11.99 -1.46 -7.58
N GLY A 207 12.01 -0.26 -6.97
CA GLY A 207 12.55 0.95 -7.59
C GLY A 207 11.57 1.71 -8.50
N VAL A 208 10.33 1.25 -8.64
CA VAL A 208 9.36 1.83 -9.58
C VAL A 208 8.73 3.10 -9.02
N THR A 209 8.64 4.12 -9.88
CA THR A 209 7.84 5.33 -9.68
C THR A 209 6.61 5.33 -10.61
N ILE A 210 5.43 5.48 -10.02
CA ILE A 210 4.14 5.64 -10.71
C ILE A 210 3.75 7.11 -10.64
N GLY A 211 3.54 7.75 -11.79
CA GLY A 211 3.09 9.13 -11.87
C GLY A 211 1.62 9.32 -11.45
N ASP A 212 1.23 10.59 -11.31
CA ASP A 212 -0.12 10.98 -10.91
C ASP A 212 -1.18 10.53 -11.95
N GLY A 213 -2.39 10.20 -11.50
CA GLY A 213 -3.52 9.85 -12.38
C GLY A 213 -3.36 8.55 -13.16
N VAL A 214 -2.37 7.72 -12.79
CA VAL A 214 -2.14 6.44 -13.48
C VAL A 214 -3.18 5.40 -13.08
N THR A 215 -3.66 4.65 -14.08
CA THR A 215 -4.44 3.43 -13.87
C THR A 215 -3.63 2.20 -14.25
N ILE A 216 -3.46 1.27 -13.32
CA ILE A 216 -2.78 -0.02 -13.55
C ILE A 216 -3.85 -1.11 -13.64
N GLY A 217 -3.92 -1.81 -14.78
CA GLY A 217 -4.84 -2.92 -14.98
C GLY A 217 -4.57 -4.09 -14.03
N ALA A 218 -5.62 -4.86 -13.72
CA ALA A 218 -5.51 -6.05 -12.88
C ALA A 218 -4.46 -7.06 -13.41
N GLY A 219 -3.75 -7.73 -12.49
CA GLY A 219 -2.73 -8.73 -12.79
C GLY A 219 -1.46 -8.20 -13.47
N SER A 220 -1.28 -6.88 -13.54
CA SER A 220 -0.12 -6.29 -14.20
C SER A 220 1.16 -6.46 -13.39
N VAL A 221 2.30 -6.64 -14.08
CA VAL A 221 3.64 -6.65 -13.45
C VAL A 221 4.41 -5.43 -13.93
N VAL A 222 4.47 -4.41 -13.09
CA VAL A 222 5.07 -3.12 -13.41
C VAL A 222 6.54 -3.14 -13.05
N THR A 223 7.39 -3.19 -14.09
CA THR A 223 8.85 -3.33 -13.97
C THR A 223 9.62 -2.04 -14.28
N LYS A 224 8.92 -0.98 -14.68
CA LYS A 224 9.50 0.30 -15.10
C LYS A 224 8.62 1.44 -14.61
N ASN A 225 9.21 2.63 -14.46
CA ASN A 225 8.48 3.83 -14.13
C ASN A 225 7.33 4.08 -15.12
N VAL A 226 6.21 4.56 -14.61
CA VAL A 226 5.00 4.83 -15.38
C VAL A 226 4.75 6.33 -15.39
N PRO A 227 4.69 6.97 -16.58
CA PRO A 227 4.43 8.40 -16.65
C PRO A 227 3.01 8.74 -16.19
N PRO A 228 2.78 9.95 -15.66
CA PRO A 228 1.46 10.42 -15.24
C PRO A 228 0.38 10.28 -16.33
N TYR A 229 -0.88 10.18 -15.90
CA TYR A 229 -2.06 10.17 -16.76
C TYR A 229 -2.01 9.09 -17.85
N THR A 230 -1.56 7.89 -17.49
CA THR A 230 -1.55 6.75 -18.39
C THR A 230 -2.31 5.56 -17.82
N VAL A 231 -2.89 4.76 -18.71
CA VAL A 231 -3.43 3.45 -18.39
C VAL A 231 -2.41 2.41 -18.84
N VAL A 232 -1.93 1.59 -17.91
CA VAL A 232 -0.98 0.52 -18.20
C VAL A 232 -1.59 -0.85 -17.89
N GLY A 233 -1.13 -1.88 -18.60
CA GLY A 233 -1.56 -3.25 -18.32
C GLY A 233 -0.60 -4.32 -18.84
N GLY A 234 -0.69 -5.51 -18.28
CA GLY A 234 0.02 -6.71 -18.75
C GLY A 234 1.24 -7.11 -17.93
N ASN A 235 1.90 -8.19 -18.34
CA ASN A 235 3.11 -8.72 -17.72
C ASN A 235 4.19 -8.99 -18.79
N PRO A 236 5.24 -8.15 -18.90
CA PRO A 236 5.42 -6.89 -18.18
C PRO A 236 4.40 -5.83 -18.63
N ALA A 237 4.09 -4.88 -17.75
CA ALA A 237 3.13 -3.83 -18.01
C ALA A 237 3.59 -2.90 -19.15
N LYS A 238 2.64 -2.51 -20.01
CA LYS A 238 2.85 -1.58 -21.12
C LYS A 238 1.77 -0.49 -21.10
N ILE A 239 2.10 0.69 -21.62
CA ILE A 239 1.12 1.75 -21.84
C ILE A 239 0.08 1.27 -22.86
N LEU A 240 -1.19 1.34 -22.47
CA LEU A 240 -2.35 1.00 -23.28
C LEU A 240 -3.06 2.26 -23.78
N LYS A 241 -3.13 3.29 -22.94
CA LYS A 241 -3.78 4.57 -23.23
C LYS A 241 -3.04 5.71 -22.51
N VAL A 242 -3.01 6.88 -23.13
CA VAL A 242 -2.66 8.15 -22.47
C VAL A 242 -3.97 8.91 -22.31
N LEU A 243 -4.23 9.43 -21.11
CA LEU A 243 -5.42 10.21 -20.81
C LEU A 243 -5.14 11.67 -21.20
N GLY A 244 -5.93 12.19 -22.13
CA GLY A 244 -5.84 13.60 -22.54
C GLY A 244 -6.61 14.50 -21.58
N GLN A 245 -6.08 15.68 -21.28
CA GLN A 245 -6.75 16.64 -20.40
C GLN A 245 -8.18 16.96 -20.87
N GLU A 246 -8.37 17.26 -22.15
CA GLU A 246 -9.70 17.54 -22.72
C GLU A 246 -10.67 16.36 -22.57
N GLU A 247 -10.16 15.13 -22.66
CA GLU A 247 -10.97 13.92 -22.47
C GLU A 247 -11.43 13.82 -21.01
N CYS A 248 -10.51 13.98 -20.06
CA CYS A 248 -10.84 13.95 -18.63
C CYS A 248 -11.81 15.07 -18.25
N GLU A 249 -11.60 16.30 -18.70
CA GLU A 249 -12.50 17.43 -18.41
C GLU A 249 -13.89 17.23 -19.03
N ARG A 250 -13.97 16.59 -20.20
CA ARG A 250 -15.26 16.24 -20.81
C ARG A 250 -15.97 15.17 -19.99
N GLU A 251 -15.27 14.11 -19.60
CA GLU A 251 -15.84 13.04 -18.76
C GLU A 251 -16.33 13.57 -17.41
N ASP A 252 -15.62 14.53 -16.81
CA ASP A 252 -16.00 15.19 -15.56
C ASP A 252 -17.29 16.00 -15.71
N ARG A 253 -17.40 16.84 -16.76
CA ARG A 253 -18.65 17.57 -17.06
C ARG A 253 -19.83 16.64 -17.33
N GLU A 254 -19.61 15.57 -18.09
CA GLU A 254 -20.64 14.56 -18.36
C GLU A 254 -21.11 13.88 -17.07
N PHE A 255 -20.19 13.56 -16.17
CA PHE A 255 -20.49 13.00 -14.86
C PHE A 255 -21.37 13.96 -14.04
N ASP A 256 -21.01 15.23 -13.96
CA ASP A 256 -21.75 16.26 -13.23
C ASP A 256 -23.15 16.49 -13.81
N GLU A 257 -23.28 16.59 -15.13
CA GLU A 257 -24.56 16.79 -15.82
C GLU A 257 -25.50 15.61 -15.60
N LEU A 258 -25.00 14.38 -15.70
CA LEU A 258 -25.78 13.16 -15.46
C LEU A 258 -26.23 13.06 -14.00
N THR A 259 -25.33 13.37 -13.07
CA THR A 259 -25.63 13.36 -11.63
C THR A 259 -26.67 14.42 -11.28
N ALA A 260 -26.52 15.65 -11.79
CA ALA A 260 -27.48 16.74 -11.59
C ALA A 260 -28.86 16.42 -12.19
N ALA A 261 -28.91 15.65 -13.28
CA ALA A 261 -30.14 15.16 -13.88
C ALA A 261 -30.79 13.99 -13.12
N GLY A 262 -30.20 13.53 -12.01
CA GLY A 262 -30.65 12.35 -11.26
C GLY A 262 -30.52 11.05 -12.06
N LYS A 263 -29.72 11.05 -13.13
CA LYS A 263 -29.48 9.89 -13.98
C LYS A 263 -28.36 9.06 -13.40
N ASN A 264 -28.47 7.75 -13.55
CA ASN A 264 -27.36 6.87 -13.21
C ASN A 264 -26.25 7.07 -14.26
N VAL A 265 -25.12 7.62 -13.83
CA VAL A 265 -23.96 7.91 -14.69
C VAL A 265 -23.42 6.64 -15.38
N TYR A 266 -23.74 5.46 -14.85
CA TYR A 266 -23.31 4.16 -15.35
C TYR A 266 -24.42 3.38 -16.07
N GLU A 267 -25.57 3.99 -16.40
CA GLU A 267 -26.64 3.32 -17.17
C GLU A 267 -26.15 2.78 -18.53
N GLY A 268 -25.10 3.39 -19.10
CA GLY A 268 -24.42 2.93 -20.32
C GLY A 268 -23.19 2.05 -20.08
N TRP A 269 -22.79 1.81 -18.83
CA TRP A 269 -21.67 0.92 -18.53
C TRP A 269 -22.08 -0.52 -18.82
N THR A 270 -21.62 -1.05 -19.94
CA THR A 270 -21.76 -2.48 -20.22
C THR A 270 -20.75 -3.26 -19.38
N PRO A 271 -21.14 -4.36 -18.72
CA PRO A 271 -20.19 -5.33 -18.18
C PRO A 271 -19.13 -5.68 -19.23
N ALA A 272 -17.92 -6.06 -18.77
CA ALA A 272 -16.73 -6.31 -19.59
C ALA A 272 -17.05 -6.67 -21.05
N PRO A 273 -16.46 -5.96 -22.04
CA PRO A 273 -16.86 -6.06 -23.44
C PRO A 273 -17.08 -7.51 -23.87
N LYS A 274 -18.26 -7.83 -24.39
CA LYS A 274 -18.50 -9.14 -25.01
C LYS A 274 -17.62 -9.24 -26.25
N GLY A 275 -16.52 -9.98 -26.16
CA GLY A 275 -15.58 -10.17 -27.26
C GLY A 275 -14.48 -11.16 -26.90
N THR A 276 -13.86 -11.74 -27.92
CA THR A 276 -12.67 -12.57 -27.77
C THR A 276 -11.45 -11.71 -28.07
N LEU A 277 -10.42 -11.75 -27.21
CA LEU A 277 -9.13 -11.17 -27.54
C LEU A 277 -8.64 -11.83 -28.84
N ALA A 278 -8.52 -11.03 -29.91
CA ALA A 278 -7.98 -11.52 -31.17
C ALA A 278 -6.47 -11.68 -31.05
N LEU A 279 -5.93 -12.76 -31.64
CA LEU A 279 -4.49 -12.85 -31.83
C LEU A 279 -4.01 -11.65 -32.65
N PRO A 280 -2.81 -11.10 -32.38
CA PRO A 280 -2.21 -10.10 -33.25
C PRO A 280 -2.17 -10.65 -34.67
N SER A 281 -2.58 -9.85 -35.67
CA SER A 281 -2.38 -10.21 -37.07
C SER A 281 -0.90 -10.55 -37.27
N ALA A 282 -0.62 -11.73 -37.85
CA ALA A 282 0.73 -12.12 -38.19
C ALA A 282 1.33 -11.03 -39.09
N LYS A 283 2.44 -10.44 -38.63
CA LYS A 283 3.23 -9.49 -39.43
C LYS A 283 4.10 -10.23 -40.42
#